data_AF-A0A379AED5-F1
#
_entry.id   AF-A0A379AED5-F1
#
_cell.length_a   1.000
_cell.length_b   1.000
_cell.length_c   1.000
_cell.angle_alpha   90.00
_cell.angle_beta   90.00
_cell.angle_gamma   90.00
#
_symmetry.space_group_name_H-M   'P 1'
#
loop_
_entity.id
_entity.type
_entity.pdbx_description
1 polymer ?
#
loop_
_entity_poly.entity_id
_entity_poly.type
_entity_poly.pdbx_seq_one_letter_code
_entity_poly.pdbx_strand_id
1 'polypeptide(L)'
;MSLQPLTQLMQQAGVRRLAVISGDPAWCLLRAAAWRETLTGDWLALSPEPLFSASDKGPGQYKTPVLHKQPAAVRTLLGREFRHALFDARQGFHADAFAALAGTLTAGSWLLLLVPPWEQWAQQPDSDSLRWGRCR
;
A
#
# COMPACT_ATOMS: atom_id res chain seq x y z
N MET A 1 6.62 12.62 -15.19
CA MET A 1 6.07 13.56 -14.20
C MET A 1 6.81 13.36 -12.89
N SER A 2 7.41 14.40 -12.32
CA SER A 2 8.10 14.29 -11.03
C SER A 2 7.06 14.14 -9.90
N LEU A 3 7.24 13.16 -9.01
CA LEU A 3 6.31 12.88 -7.90
C LEU A 3 6.36 13.95 -6.81
N GLN A 4 7.49 14.63 -6.65
CA GLN A 4 7.70 15.61 -5.58
C GLN A 4 6.84 16.88 -5.75
N PRO A 5 6.82 17.56 -6.91
CA PRO A 5 5.93 18.71 -7.12
C PRO A 5 4.45 18.35 -6.95
N LEU A 6 4.04 17.16 -7.41
CA LEU A 6 2.66 16.71 -7.26
C LEU A 6 2.30 16.48 -5.79
N THR A 7 3.21 15.90 -5.01
CA THR A 7 3.05 15.71 -3.57
C THR A 7 2.92 17.03 -2.83
N GLN A 8 3.69 18.05 -3.24
CA GLN A 8 3.60 19.39 -2.65
C GLN A 8 2.24 20.06 -2.95
N LEU A 9 1.74 19.95 -4.18
CA LEU A 9 0.41 20.45 -4.53
C LEU A 9 -0.69 19.74 -3.74
N MET A 10 -0.57 18.43 -3.54
CA MET A 10 -1.52 17.67 -2.73
C MET A 10 -1.52 18.11 -1.28
N GLN A 11 -0.34 18.40 -0.71
CA GLN A 11 -0.24 18.91 0.66
C GLN A 11 -0.88 20.29 0.81
N GLN A 12 -0.65 21.19 -0.14
CA GLN A 12 -1.27 22.53 -0.15
C GLN A 12 -2.80 22.46 -0.30
N ALA A 13 -3.29 21.54 -1.11
CA ALA A 13 -4.72 21.34 -1.32
C ALA A 13 -5.40 20.51 -0.21
N GLY A 14 -4.64 19.97 0.75
CA GLY A 14 -5.20 19.15 1.82
C GLY A 14 -5.71 17.77 1.36
N VAL A 15 -5.27 17.29 0.20
CA VAL A 15 -5.79 16.05 -0.41
C VAL A 15 -4.81 14.88 -0.27
N ARG A 16 -5.35 13.67 -0.31
CA ARG A 16 -4.62 12.41 -0.42
C ARG A 16 -4.99 11.73 -1.73
N ARG A 17 -4.04 11.01 -2.34
CA ARG A 17 -4.28 10.32 -3.62
C ARG A 17 -3.97 8.83 -3.51
N LEU A 18 -4.76 8.05 -4.24
CA LEU A 18 -4.55 6.63 -4.46
C LEU A 18 -3.79 6.45 -5.78
N ALA A 19 -2.72 5.66 -5.77
CA ALA A 19 -2.05 5.20 -6.97
C ALA A 19 -2.13 3.66 -7.02
N VAL A 20 -2.66 3.15 -8.14
CA VAL A 20 -2.82 1.71 -8.36
C VAL A 20 -1.65 1.22 -9.20
N ILE A 21 -0.94 0.20 -8.71
CA ILE A 21 0.15 -0.47 -9.41
C ILE A 21 -0.35 -1.88 -9.72
N SER A 22 -0.67 -2.12 -10.99
CA SER A 22 -1.16 -3.40 -11.50
C SER A 22 -0.14 -4.01 -12.44
N GLY A 23 0.15 -5.29 -12.24
CA GLY A 23 1.05 -6.03 -13.13
C GLY A 23 1.75 -7.17 -12.42
N ASP A 24 2.92 -7.53 -12.94
CA ASP A 24 3.76 -8.57 -12.37
C ASP A 24 4.12 -8.27 -10.89
N PRO A 25 4.06 -9.27 -9.98
CA PRO A 25 4.34 -9.07 -8.56
C PRO A 25 5.71 -8.47 -8.26
N ALA A 26 6.77 -8.87 -8.96
CA ALA A 26 8.12 -8.34 -8.76
C ALA A 26 8.22 -6.91 -9.31
N TRP A 27 7.61 -6.65 -10.46
CA TRP A 27 7.52 -5.29 -11.03
C TRP A 27 6.77 -4.33 -10.10
N CYS A 28 5.66 -4.76 -9.51
CA CYS A 28 4.89 -3.95 -8.56
C CYS A 28 5.73 -3.54 -7.35
N LEU A 29 6.51 -4.47 -6.80
CA LEU A 29 7.41 -4.21 -5.67
C LEU A 29 8.55 -3.25 -6.06
N LEU A 30 9.15 -3.42 -7.24
CA LEU A 30 10.18 -2.51 -7.75
C LEU A 30 9.64 -1.09 -7.93
N ARG A 31 8.41 -0.93 -8.45
CA ARG A 31 7.77 0.38 -8.57
C ARG A 31 7.47 0.99 -7.21
N ALA A 32 6.94 0.21 -6.28
CA ALA A 32 6.69 0.66 -4.91
C ALA A 32 7.98 1.10 -4.20
N ALA A 33 9.08 0.37 -4.39
CA ALA A 33 10.40 0.74 -3.90
C ALA A 33 10.88 2.09 -4.46
N ALA A 34 10.79 2.29 -5.79
CA ALA A 34 11.18 3.56 -6.41
C ALA A 34 10.39 4.77 -5.87
N TRP A 35 9.11 4.59 -5.56
CA TRP A 35 8.30 5.64 -4.93
C TRP A 35 8.76 5.96 -3.51
N ARG A 36 9.10 4.94 -2.72
CA ARG A 36 9.67 5.09 -1.37
C ARG A 36 11.01 5.81 -1.36
N GLU A 37 11.83 5.61 -2.38
CA GLU A 37 13.11 6.32 -2.52
C GLU A 37 12.92 7.79 -2.93
N THR A 38 11.87 8.08 -3.68
CA THR A 38 11.58 9.43 -4.20
C THR A 38 10.87 10.32 -3.16
N LEU A 39 10.01 9.72 -2.34
CA LEU A 39 9.13 10.41 -1.39
C LEU A 39 9.58 10.19 0.05
N THR A 40 9.78 11.29 0.77
CA THR A 40 10.15 11.28 2.19
C THR A 40 8.93 11.12 3.09
N GLY A 41 9.11 10.46 4.23
CA GLY A 41 8.10 10.32 5.28
C GLY A 41 7.86 8.87 5.67
N ASP A 42 7.06 8.66 6.71
CA ASP A 42 6.80 7.33 7.24
C ASP A 42 5.92 6.51 6.30
N TRP A 43 6.31 5.26 6.07
CA TRP A 43 5.61 4.32 5.22
C TRP A 43 5.05 3.16 6.04
N LEU A 44 3.75 2.91 5.88
CA LEU A 44 3.04 1.77 6.46
C LEU A 44 2.68 0.77 5.35
N ALA A 45 3.10 -0.49 5.47
CA ALA A 45 2.69 -1.56 4.56
C ALA A 45 1.68 -2.48 5.24
N LEU A 46 0.49 -2.61 4.64
CA LEU A 46 -0.49 -3.65 4.95
C LEU A 46 -0.41 -4.76 3.91
N SER A 47 0.06 -5.91 4.34
CA SER A 47 0.19 -7.10 3.50
C SER A 47 0.17 -8.37 4.36
N PRO A 48 -0.33 -9.50 3.85
CA PRO A 48 -0.30 -10.77 4.58
C PRO A 48 1.11 -11.16 5.02
N GLU A 49 2.06 -11.03 4.08
CA GLU A 49 3.49 -11.25 4.27
C GLU A 49 4.27 -9.94 4.07
N PRO A 50 5.42 -9.74 4.74
CA PRO A 50 6.24 -8.55 4.54
C PRO A 50 6.63 -8.34 3.07
N LEU A 51 6.32 -7.17 2.51
CA LEU A 51 6.63 -6.85 1.10
C LEU A 51 8.12 -6.63 0.84
N PHE A 52 8.86 -6.28 1.89
CA PHE A 52 10.28 -5.98 1.86
C PHE A 52 10.91 -6.64 3.07
N SER A 53 11.90 -7.52 2.87
CA SER A 53 12.60 -8.12 3.99
C SER A 53 13.59 -7.11 4.58
N ALA A 54 13.71 -7.07 5.92
CA ALA A 54 14.80 -6.37 6.59
C ALA A 54 16.19 -6.93 6.17
N SER A 55 16.20 -8.17 5.67
CA SER A 55 17.39 -8.92 5.25
C SER A 55 17.69 -8.80 3.75
N ASP A 56 16.85 -8.15 2.95
CA ASP A 56 17.09 -7.94 1.53
C ASP A 56 18.25 -6.94 1.36
N LYS A 57 19.47 -7.46 1.45
CA LYS A 57 20.69 -6.81 0.94
C LYS A 57 20.69 -6.84 -0.60
N GLY A 58 19.59 -6.42 -1.22
CA GLY A 58 19.58 -6.01 -2.62
C GLY A 58 20.30 -4.66 -2.78
N PRO A 59 20.75 -4.29 -3.99
CA PRO A 59 21.39 -3.01 -4.23
C PRO A 59 20.39 -1.87 -4.00
N GLY A 60 20.36 -1.34 -2.79
CA GLY A 60 19.39 -0.35 -2.36
C GLY A 60 19.03 -0.55 -0.90
N GLN A 61 19.87 -0.06 0.01
CA GLN A 61 19.45 0.18 1.39
C GLN A 61 18.27 1.16 1.33
N TYR A 62 17.04 0.68 1.46
CA TYR A 62 15.87 1.55 1.41
C TYR A 62 15.99 2.59 2.52
N LYS A 63 16.11 3.85 2.12
CA LYS A 63 16.46 4.99 2.98
C LYS A 63 15.48 5.22 4.14
N THR A 64 14.29 4.61 4.05
CA THR A 64 13.22 4.79 5.03
C THR A 64 12.64 3.44 5.46
N PRO A 65 12.61 3.15 6.78
CA PRO A 65 12.00 1.93 7.30
C PRO A 65 10.51 1.92 6.99
N VAL A 66 10.00 0.74 6.62
CA VAL A 66 8.57 0.51 6.42
C VAL A 66 8.03 -0.26 7.61
N LEU A 67 7.01 0.29 8.26
CA LEU A 67 6.28 -0.45 9.28
C LEU A 67 5.38 -1.47 8.57
N HIS A 68 5.62 -2.76 8.77
CA HIS A 68 4.73 -3.82 8.28
C HIS A 68 3.68 -4.16 9.32
N LYS A 69 2.43 -4.34 8.85
CA LYS A 69 1.33 -4.89 9.63
C LYS A 69 0.48 -5.81 8.75
N GLN A 70 -0.05 -6.86 9.36
CA GLN A 70 -1.03 -7.70 8.69
C GLN A 70 -2.38 -6.97 8.59
N PRO A 71 -3.20 -7.21 7.54
CA PRO A 71 -4.50 -6.57 7.38
C PRO A 71 -5.42 -6.71 8.59
N ALA A 72 -5.40 -7.88 9.26
CA ALA A 72 -6.17 -8.12 10.48
C ALA A 72 -5.78 -7.21 11.66
N ALA A 73 -4.54 -6.71 11.69
CA ALA A 73 -4.02 -5.85 12.76
C ALA A 73 -4.28 -4.36 12.52
N VAL A 74 -4.93 -3.97 11.42
CA VAL A 74 -5.15 -2.55 11.05
C VAL A 74 -5.87 -1.74 12.13
N ARG A 75 -6.77 -2.38 12.90
CA ARG A 75 -7.48 -1.74 14.01
C ARG A 75 -6.54 -1.22 15.10
N THR A 76 -5.35 -1.80 15.23
CA THR A 76 -4.32 -1.36 16.19
C THR A 76 -3.62 -0.05 15.76
N LEU A 77 -3.90 0.43 14.54
CA LEU A 77 -3.31 1.64 13.96
C LEU A 77 -4.25 2.85 14.04
N LEU A 78 -5.48 2.66 14.54
CA LEU A 78 -6.44 3.73 14.74
C LEU A 78 -5.93 4.72 15.80
N GLY A 79 -6.03 6.02 15.51
CA GLY A 79 -5.46 7.09 16.33
C GLY A 79 -4.01 7.44 16.03
N ARG A 80 -3.40 6.81 15.02
CA ARG A 80 -2.08 7.16 14.50
C ARG A 80 -2.18 7.72 13.09
N GLU A 81 -1.26 8.62 12.76
CA GLU A 81 -1.17 9.24 11.45
C GLU A 81 0.11 8.80 10.73
N PHE A 82 0.00 8.53 9.43
CA PHE A 82 1.11 8.13 8.57
C PHE A 82 1.19 9.02 7.33
N ARG A 83 2.40 9.15 6.78
CA ARG A 83 2.65 9.97 5.60
C ARG A 83 2.34 9.24 4.31
N HIS A 84 2.71 7.97 4.18
CA HIS A 84 2.43 7.17 3.00
C HIS A 84 2.07 5.74 3.42
N ALA A 85 1.33 5.04 2.57
CA ALA A 85 1.01 3.65 2.83
C ALA A 85 1.02 2.79 1.58
N LEU A 86 1.27 1.50 1.77
CA LEU A 86 1.16 0.44 0.78
C LEU A 86 0.09 -0.55 1.25
N PHE A 87 -0.77 -0.96 0.33
CA PHE A 87 -1.75 -2.00 0.55
C PHE A 87 -1.55 -3.09 -0.51
N ASP A 88 -1.28 -4.31 -0.06
CA ASP A 88 -1.16 -5.47 -0.93
C ASP A 88 -2.50 -6.16 -1.11
N ALA A 89 -3.08 -6.00 -2.30
CA ALA A 89 -4.32 -6.63 -2.72
C ALA A 89 -4.10 -7.75 -3.74
N ARG A 90 -2.85 -8.24 -3.93
CA ARG A 90 -2.54 -9.26 -4.94
C ARG A 90 -3.16 -10.63 -4.66
N GLN A 91 -3.48 -10.92 -3.40
CA GLN A 91 -4.03 -12.21 -2.97
C GLN A 91 -5.43 -12.11 -2.36
N GLY A 92 -5.92 -10.88 -2.13
CA GLY A 92 -7.23 -10.62 -1.53
C GLY A 92 -7.36 -9.16 -1.13
N PHE A 93 -8.58 -8.63 -1.16
CA PHE A 93 -8.84 -7.21 -0.88
C PHE A 93 -9.69 -7.04 0.38
N HIS A 94 -9.04 -6.79 1.51
CA HIS A 94 -9.72 -6.50 2.78
C HIS A 94 -10.25 -5.06 2.81
N ALA A 95 -11.51 -4.85 2.41
CA ALA A 95 -12.12 -3.52 2.30
C ALA A 95 -12.09 -2.71 3.62
N ASP A 96 -12.38 -3.36 4.75
CA ASP A 96 -12.32 -2.73 6.08
C ASP A 96 -10.91 -2.24 6.42
N ALA A 97 -9.90 -3.06 6.10
CA ALA A 97 -8.51 -2.71 6.35
C ALA A 97 -8.03 -1.60 5.42
N PHE A 98 -8.47 -1.61 4.16
CA PHE A 98 -8.20 -0.54 3.22
C PHE A 98 -8.81 0.79 3.69
N ALA A 99 -10.07 0.78 4.14
CA ALA A 99 -10.76 1.97 4.65
C ALA A 99 -10.07 2.53 5.90
N ALA A 100 -9.73 1.65 6.86
CA ALA A 100 -9.00 2.03 8.06
C ALA A 100 -7.62 2.61 7.71
N LEU A 101 -6.87 1.96 6.82
CA LEU A 101 -5.56 2.44 6.37
C LEU A 101 -5.66 3.82 5.72
N ALA A 102 -6.59 3.98 4.78
CA ALA A 102 -6.84 5.26 4.13
C ALA A 102 -7.17 6.34 5.16
N GLY A 103 -7.92 6.02 6.21
CA GLY A 103 -8.24 6.91 7.32
C GLY A 103 -7.03 7.40 8.13
N THR A 104 -5.94 6.62 8.19
CA THR A 104 -4.71 7.00 8.91
C THR A 104 -3.78 7.93 8.14
N LEU A 105 -4.09 8.22 6.86
CA LEU A 105 -3.21 9.02 6.00
C LEU A 105 -3.46 10.53 6.12
N THR A 106 -2.36 11.27 6.20
CA THR A 106 -2.33 12.74 6.29
C THR A 106 -2.52 13.44 4.93
N ALA A 107 -2.61 14.77 4.92
CA ALA A 107 -2.64 15.55 3.67
C ALA A 107 -1.30 15.47 2.92
N GLY A 108 -1.34 15.34 1.60
CA GLY A 108 -0.16 15.09 0.77
C GLY A 108 0.29 13.62 0.77
N SER A 109 -0.49 12.73 1.37
CA SER A 109 -0.20 11.30 1.40
C SER A 109 -0.52 10.59 0.10
N TRP A 110 0.25 9.53 -0.12
CA TRP A 110 0.04 8.56 -1.19
C TRP A 110 -0.32 7.22 -0.59
N LEU A 111 -1.42 6.66 -1.08
CA LEU A 111 -1.80 5.27 -0.84
C LEU A 111 -1.45 4.48 -2.10
N LEU A 112 -0.50 3.56 -2.00
CA LEU A 112 -0.14 2.64 -3.08
C LEU A 112 -0.94 1.36 -2.94
N LEU A 113 -1.76 1.06 -3.94
CA LEU A 113 -2.52 -0.18 -4.01
C LEU A 113 -1.85 -1.12 -5.01
N LEU A 114 -1.27 -2.21 -4.50
CA LEU A 114 -0.67 -3.25 -5.32
C LEU A 114 -1.74 -4.28 -5.67
N VAL A 115 -2.03 -4.44 -6.95
CA VAL A 115 -3.05 -5.35 -7.46
C VAL A 115 -2.44 -6.30 -8.47
N PRO A 116 -3.02 -7.49 -8.68
CA PRO A 116 -2.53 -8.43 -9.68
C PRO A 116 -2.73 -7.83 -11.09
N PRO A 117 -2.22 -8.48 -12.16
CA PRO A 117 -2.45 -8.03 -13.52
C PRO A 117 -3.95 -7.80 -13.79
N TRP A 118 -4.30 -6.64 -14.35
CA TRP A 118 -5.69 -6.20 -14.51
C TRP A 118 -6.59 -7.24 -15.19
N GLU A 119 -6.07 -7.90 -16.23
CA GLU A 119 -6.77 -8.95 -16.99
C GLU A 119 -7.14 -10.16 -16.13
N GLN A 120 -6.33 -10.46 -15.11
CA GLN A 120 -6.48 -11.63 -14.23
C GLN A 120 -7.22 -11.28 -12.94
N TRP A 121 -7.31 -9.99 -12.59
CA TRP A 121 -7.83 -9.55 -11.31
C TRP A 121 -9.30 -9.93 -11.10
N ALA A 122 -10.15 -9.78 -12.13
CA ALA A 122 -11.56 -10.16 -12.04
C ALA A 122 -11.80 -11.68 -11.90
N GLN A 123 -10.81 -12.49 -12.27
CA GLN A 123 -10.91 -13.96 -12.25
C GLN A 123 -10.22 -14.60 -11.04
N GLN A 124 -9.44 -13.83 -10.28
CA GLN A 124 -8.78 -14.36 -9.11
C GLN A 124 -9.77 -14.46 -7.94
N PRO A 125 -9.84 -15.64 -7.27
CA PRO A 125 -10.67 -15.78 -6.09
C PRO A 125 -10.13 -14.86 -5.01
N ASP A 126 -10.97 -13.94 -4.55
CA ASP A 126 -10.64 -13.05 -3.45
C ASP A 126 -10.69 -13.84 -2.14
N SER A 127 -9.54 -13.98 -1.48
CA SER A 127 -9.44 -14.70 -0.20
C SER A 127 -10.27 -14.06 0.92
N ASP A 128 -10.65 -12.76 0.80
CA ASP A 128 -11.56 -12.11 1.74
C ASP A 128 -13.04 -12.46 1.50
N SER A 129 -13.39 -12.98 0.32
CA SER A 129 -14.75 -13.43 -0.01
C SER A 129 -15.22 -14.58 0.89
N LEU A 130 -14.31 -15.29 1.56
CA LEU A 130 -14.66 -16.29 2.59
C LEU A 130 -15.29 -15.68 3.84
N ARG A 131 -15.08 -14.38 4.12
CA ARG A 131 -15.69 -13.71 5.29
C ARG A 131 -17.14 -13.29 5.03
N TRP A 132 -17.50 -13.08 3.77
CA TRP A 132 -18.82 -12.57 3.36
C TRP A 132 -19.65 -13.60 2.57
N GLY A 133 -19.01 -14.59 1.98
CA GLY A 133 -19.61 -15.64 1.16
C GLY A 133 -20.18 -16.78 1.99
N ARG A 134 -21.36 -16.58 2.58
CA ARG A 134 -22.30 -17.70 2.72
C ARG A 134 -23.10 -17.81 1.42
N CYS A 135 -22.54 -18.46 0.42
CA CYS A 135 -23.36 -19.12 -0.59
C CYS A 135 -23.12 -20.62 -0.44
N ARG A 136 -24.13 -21.30 0.10
CA ARG A 136 -24.29 -22.76 0.04
C ARG A 136 -24.66 -23.16 -1.38
#